data_AF-A0A921HSQ0-F1
#
_entry.id   AF-A0A921HSQ0-F1
#
_cell.length_a   1.000
_cell.length_b   1.000
_cell.length_c   1.000
_cell.angle_alpha   90.00
_cell.angle_beta   90.00
_cell.angle_gamma   90.00
#
_symmetry.space_group_name_H-M   'P 1'
#
loop_
_entity.id
_entity.type
_entity.pdbx_description
1 polymer ?
#
loop_
_entity_poly.entity_id
_entity_poly.type
_entity_poly.pdbx_seq_one_letter_code
_entity_poly.pdbx_strand_id
1 'polypeptide(L)' 'MADTLKVYKGDDVVGTAERGEDGKAKVTVDGLDANTDYATGTYQVSFSNENGESEKVDVPSFKTK' A
#
# COMPACT_ATOMS: atom_id res chain seq x y z
N MET A 1 -11.89 -12.84 9.61
CA MET A 1 -11.07 -12.93 8.40
C MET A 1 -10.21 -11.69 8.37
N ALA A 2 -8.89 -11.83 8.33
CA ALA A 2 -7.99 -10.67 8.29
C ALA A 2 -7.78 -10.27 6.83
N ASP A 3 -8.06 -9.01 6.49
CA ASP A 3 -7.74 -8.50 5.15
C ASP A 3 -6.24 -8.21 5.08
N THR A 4 -5.59 -8.50 3.95
CA THR A 4 -4.18 -8.14 3.76
C THR A 4 -4.09 -6.97 2.79
N LEU A 5 -3.62 -5.82 3.27
CA LEU A 5 -3.24 -4.69 2.44
C LEU A 5 -1.95 -5.03 1.69
N LYS A 6 -1.99 -5.00 0.37
CA LYS A 6 -0.81 -5.07 -0.50
C LYS A 6 -0.53 -3.69 -1.07
N VAL A 7 0.72 -3.26 -1.00
CA VAL A 7 1.21 -2.01 -1.59
C VAL A 7 2.01 -2.37 -2.83
N TYR A 8 1.51 -1.92 -3.96
CA TYR A 8 2.13 -2.02 -5.27
C TYR A 8 2.86 -0.72 -5.57
N LYS A 9 3.99 -0.80 -6.28
CA LYS A 9 4.74 0.31 -6.86
C LYS A 9 4.94 -0.02 -8.34
N GLY A 10 4.08 0.52 -9.20
CA GLY A 10 3.96 0.01 -10.56
C GLY A 10 3.49 -1.46 -10.56
N ASP A 11 4.33 -2.37 -11.04
CA ASP A 11 4.04 -3.81 -11.11
C ASP A 11 4.59 -4.61 -9.91
N ASP A 12 5.42 -4.00 -9.05
CA ASP A 12 6.08 -4.68 -7.93
C ASP A 12 5.35 -4.47 -6.60
N VAL A 13 5.20 -5.53 -5.81
CA VAL A 13 4.70 -5.42 -4.44
C VAL A 13 5.84 -5.02 -3.51
N VAL A 14 5.80 -3.79 -3.01
CA VAL A 14 6.83 -3.22 -2.14
C VAL A 14 6.51 -3.35 -0.66
N GLY A 15 5.28 -3.74 -0.31
CA GLY A 15 4.88 -3.89 1.07
C GLY A 15 3.58 -4.65 1.22
N THR A 16 3.44 -5.35 2.34
CA THR A 16 2.19 -6.01 2.72
C THR A 16 1.94 -5.78 4.20
N ALA A 17 0.67 -5.56 4.58
CA ALA A 17 0.27 -5.37 5.96
C ALA A 17 -1.07 -6.02 6.23
N GLU A 18 -1.23 -6.60 7.41
CA GLU A 18 -2.52 -7.10 7.86
C GLU A 18 -3.42 -5.93 8.29
N ARG A 19 -4.69 -6.00 7.90
CA ARG A 19 -5.72 -5.08 8.34
C ARG A 19 -6.14 -5.48 9.74
N GLY A 20 -5.98 -4.53 10.66
CA GLY A 20 -6.42 -4.70 12.04
C GLY A 20 -7.94 -4.72 12.15
N GLU A 21 -8.41 -5.16 13.32
CA GLU A 21 -9.84 -5.24 13.67
C GLU A 21 -10.56 -3.87 13.60
N ASP A 22 -9.83 -2.76 13.75
CA ASP A 22 -10.31 -1.39 13.53
C ASP A 22 -10.65 -1.08 12.06
N GLY A 23 -10.48 -2.04 11.14
CA GLY A 23 -10.69 -1.84 9.71
C GLY A 23 -9.60 -0.99 9.05
N LYS A 24 -8.48 -0.74 9.74
CA LYS A 24 -7.31 0.01 9.26
C LYS A 24 -6.11 -0.94 9.10
N ALA A 25 -5.37 -0.79 8.02
CA ALA A 25 -4.07 -1.44 7.85
C ALA A 25 -2.96 -0.39 7.94
N LYS A 26 -1.82 -0.79 8.52
CA LYS A 26 -0.61 0.03 8.59
C LYS A 26 0.52 -0.73 7.93
N VAL A 27 1.00 -0.20 6.81
CA VAL A 27 2.14 -0.73 6.07
C VAL A 27 3.30 0.24 6.19
N THR A 28 4.48 -0.32 6.44
CA THR A 28 5.75 0.42 6.37
C THR A 28 6.43 -0.02 5.08
N VAL A 29 6.74 0.93 4.21
CA VAL A 29 7.51 0.66 2.99
C VAL A 29 8.93 1.15 3.25
N ASP A 30 9.85 0.20 3.30
CA ASP A 30 11.28 0.46 3.46
C ASP A 30 11.96 0.54 2.08
N GLY A 31 13.11 1.22 1.99
CA GLY A 31 13.83 1.40 0.72
C GLY A 31 13.25 2.49 -0.19
N LEU A 32 12.54 3.46 0.39
CA LEU A 32 12.19 4.69 -0.30
C LEU A 32 13.45 5.56 -0.43
N ASP A 33 13.69 6.08 -1.63
CA ASP A 33 14.75 7.04 -1.90
C ASP A 33 14.49 8.31 -1.09
N ALA A 34 15.51 8.80 -0.37
CA ALA A 34 15.40 10.05 0.39
C ALA A 34 15.30 11.25 -0.56
N ASN A 35 14.59 12.31 -0.15
CA ASN A 35 14.38 13.51 -0.96
C ASN A 35 13.76 13.24 -2.34
N THR A 36 12.94 12.19 -2.44
CA THR A 36 12.27 11.79 -3.68
C THR A 36 10.79 12.08 -3.61
N ASP A 37 10.28 12.71 -4.66
CA ASP A 37 8.87 13.00 -4.84
C ASP A 37 8.20 11.80 -5.52
N TYR A 38 7.35 11.11 -4.77
CA TYR A 38 6.51 10.04 -5.31
C TYR A 38 5.16 10.64 -5.68
N ALA A 39 4.82 10.62 -6.98
CA ALA A 39 3.56 11.17 -7.48
C ALA A 39 2.36 10.29 -7.10
N THR A 40 1.15 10.86 -7.18
CA THR A 40 -0.09 10.10 -6.95
C THR A 40 -0.19 8.93 -7.93
N GLY A 41 -0.58 7.76 -7.44
CA GLY A 41 -0.63 6.53 -8.26
C GLY A 41 0.73 5.88 -8.50
N THR A 42 1.84 6.43 -7.97
CA THR A 42 3.13 5.72 -7.96
C THR A 42 3.04 4.47 -7.09
N TYR A 43 2.34 4.59 -5.96
CA TYR A 43 1.97 3.45 -5.14
C TYR A 43 0.47 3.24 -5.24
N GLN A 44 0.07 1.97 -5.30
CA GLN A 44 -1.33 1.58 -5.26
C GLN A 44 -1.52 0.59 -4.14
N VAL A 45 -2.65 0.62 -3.46
CA VAL A 45 -2.95 -0.31 -2.38
C VAL A 45 -4.22 -1.09 -2.69
N SER A 46 -4.18 -2.41 -2.52
CA SER A 46 -5.36 -3.26 -2.58
C SER A 46 -5.49 -4.07 -1.30
N PHE A 47 -6.71 -4.27 -0.85
CA PHE A 47 -6.98 -5.24 0.22
C PHE A 47 -7.32 -6.58 -0.43
N SER A 48 -6.59 -7.63 -0.12
CA SER A 48 -6.85 -8.98 -0.60
C SER A 48 -7.10 -9.90 0.59
N ASN A 49 -8.17 -10.67 0.54
CA ASN A 49 -8.54 -11.65 1.55
C ASN A 49 -9.10 -12.92 0.89
N GLU A 50 -9.50 -13.90 1.71
CA GLU A 50 -10.09 -15.16 1.22
C GLU A 50 -11.44 -14.98 0.48
N ASN A 51 -12.08 -13.82 0.66
CA ASN A 51 -13.34 -13.45 0.01
C ASN A 51 -13.13 -12.71 -1.33
N GLY A 52 -11.91 -12.26 -1.64
CA GLY A 52 -11.58 -11.57 -2.87
C GLY A 52 -10.57 -10.43 -2.70
N GLU A 53 -10.21 -9.80 -3.83
CA GLU A 53 -9.41 -8.56 -3.84
C GLU A 53 -10.33 -7.35 -3.99
N SER A 54 -10.09 -6.32 -3.18
CA SER A 54 -10.73 -5.01 -3.24
C SER A 54 -10.10 -4.14 -4.32
N GLU A 55 -10.77 -3.02 -4.63
CA GLU A 55 -10.30 -2.08 -5.63
C GLU A 55 -8.91 -1.50 -5.27
N LYS A 56 -8.07 -1.32 -6.29
CA LYS A 56 -6.75 -0.70 -6.14
C LYS A 56 -6.94 0.79 -5.96
N VAL A 57 -6.51 1.31 -4.82
CA VAL A 57 -6.57 2.73 -4.48
C VAL A 57 -5.21 3.35 -4.70
N ASP A 58 -5.16 4.43 -5.46
CA ASP A 58 -3.93 5.20 -5.67
C ASP A 58 -3.53 5.94 -4.40
N VAL A 59 -2.28 5.74 -3.97
CA VAL A 59 -1.68 6.48 -2.86
C VAL A 59 -1.42 7.91 -3.34
N PRO A 60 -1.83 8.94 -2.57
CA PRO A 60 -1.57 10.33 -2.91
C PRO A 60 -0.08 10.64 -2.93
N SER A 61 0.30 11.68 -3.68
CA SER A 61 1.71 12.07 -3.79
C SER A 61 2.31 12.40 -2.42
N PHE A 62 3.49 11.89 -2.15
CA PHE A 62 4.24 12.19 -0.94
C PHE A 62 5.72 12.38 -1.26
N LYS A 63 6.40 13.17 -0.44
CA LYS A 63 7.83 13.42 -0.55
C LYS A 63 8.53 12.84 0.67
N THR A 64 9.55 12.02 0.45
CA THR A 64 10.44 11.59 1.52
C THR A 64 11.35 12.75 1.93
N LYS A 65 11.51 12.97 3.25
CA LYS A 65 12.41 13.99 3.81
C LYS A 65 13.82 13.44 3.99
#